data_AF-A0A8T5RK32-F1
#
_entry.id   AF-A0A8T5RK32-F1
#
_cell.length_a   1.000
_cell.length_b   1.000
_cell.length_c   1.000
_cell.angle_alpha   90.00
_cell.angle_beta   90.00
_cell.angle_gamma   90.00
#
_symmetry.space_group_name_H-M   'P 1'
#
loop_
_entity.id
_entity.type
_entity.pdbx_description
1 polymer ?
#
loop_
_entity_poly.entity_id
_entity_poly.type
_entity_poly.pdbx_seq_one_letter_code
_entity_poly.pdbx_strand_id
1 'polypeptide(L)'
;MNPQEFVQLLNEARELMIQEKYTEAIIILENLKDLDKSNEYDYNYDLIHQLYQLDSNCKSAYHQQRILEIIKNISINKSSISLDELDKLLRDMDNLNISEDILRREVELLILRNLLDCKIEGDQLIFS
;
A
#
# COMPACT_ATOMS: atom_id res chain seq x y z
N MET A 1 -13.00 -22.59 -7.94
CA MET A 1 -11.58 -22.42 -8.26
C MET A 1 -10.81 -23.55 -7.61
N ASN A 2 -9.86 -24.16 -8.30
CA ASN A 2 -9.03 -25.21 -7.70
C ASN A 2 -7.79 -24.60 -7.00
N PRO A 3 -7.11 -25.33 -6.09
CA PRO A 3 -5.94 -24.80 -5.39
C PRO A 3 -4.78 -24.37 -6.31
N GLN A 4 -4.62 -24.98 -7.48
CA GLN A 4 -3.55 -24.62 -8.42
C GLN A 4 -3.81 -23.26 -9.07
N GLU A 5 -5.06 -22.99 -9.46
CA GLU A 5 -5.51 -21.69 -9.96
C GLU A 5 -5.31 -20.59 -8.92
N PHE A 6 -5.60 -20.89 -7.64
CA PHE A 6 -5.36 -19.96 -6.54
C PHE A 6 -3.87 -19.61 -6.40
N VAL A 7 -2.99 -20.63 -6.39
CA VAL A 7 -1.53 -20.42 -6.32
C VAL A 7 -1.03 -19.63 -7.53
N GLN A 8 -1.57 -19.90 -8.72
CA GLN A 8 -1.19 -19.17 -9.93
C GLN A 8 -1.53 -17.67 -9.82
N LEU A 9 -2.75 -17.34 -9.39
CA LEU A 9 -3.17 -15.95 -9.18
C LEU A 9 -2.36 -15.26 -8.07
N LEU A 10 -2.02 -15.98 -7.00
CA LEU A 10 -1.16 -15.45 -5.94
C LEU A 10 0.25 -15.11 -6.46
N ASN A 11 0.81 -15.94 -7.34
CA ASN A 11 2.09 -15.67 -7.99
C ASN A 11 1.98 -14.53 -9.01
N GLU A 12 0.88 -14.44 -9.76
CA GLU A 12 0.63 -13.32 -10.67
C GLU A 12 0.61 -11.99 -9.92
N ALA A 13 -0.06 -11.92 -8.76
CA ALA A 13 -0.03 -10.74 -7.91
C ALA A 13 1.40 -10.37 -7.45
N ARG A 14 2.25 -11.36 -7.12
CA ARG A 14 3.67 -11.11 -6.78
C ARG A 14 4.44 -10.52 -7.95
N GLU A 15 4.26 -11.06 -9.16
CA GLU A 15 4.91 -10.54 -10.36
C GLU A 15 4.47 -9.12 -10.69
N LEU A 16 3.18 -8.81 -10.53
CA LEU A 16 2.66 -7.45 -10.69
C LEU A 16 3.27 -6.49 -9.67
N MET A 17 3.42 -6.91 -8.40
CA MET A 17 4.10 -6.10 -7.37
C MET A 17 5.57 -5.83 -7.71
N ILE A 18 6.30 -6.81 -8.25
CA ILE A 18 7.69 -6.62 -8.72
C ILE A 18 7.75 -5.58 -9.84
N GLN A 19 6.72 -5.52 -10.68
CA GLN A 19 6.58 -4.53 -11.75
C GLN A 19 5.96 -3.20 -11.28
N GLU A 20 5.77 -3.01 -9.97
CA GLU A 20 5.10 -1.85 -9.36
C GLU A 20 3.66 -1.61 -9.86
N LYS A 21 3.00 -2.64 -10.40
CA LYS A 21 1.60 -2.64 -10.85
C LYS A 21 0.66 -2.98 -9.70
N TYR A 22 0.67 -2.14 -8.67
CA TYR A 22 0.00 -2.46 -7.42
C TYR A 22 -1.52 -2.46 -7.52
N THR A 23 -2.12 -1.62 -8.36
CA THR A 23 -3.58 -1.58 -8.52
C THR A 23 -4.11 -2.91 -9.08
N GLU A 24 -3.46 -3.43 -10.11
CA GLU A 24 -3.79 -4.73 -10.70
C GLU A 24 -3.57 -5.87 -9.70
N ALA A 25 -2.47 -5.83 -8.95
CA ALA A 25 -2.19 -6.81 -7.89
C ALA A 25 -3.27 -6.79 -6.79
N ILE A 26 -3.69 -5.60 -6.32
CA ILE A 26 -4.74 -5.44 -5.31
C ILE A 26 -6.06 -6.04 -5.80
N ILE A 27 -6.43 -5.85 -7.06
CA ILE A 27 -7.65 -6.44 -7.63
C ILE A 27 -7.61 -7.96 -7.56
N ILE A 28 -6.48 -8.58 -7.93
CA ILE A 28 -6.31 -10.04 -7.84
C ILE A 28 -6.43 -10.51 -6.38
N LEU A 29 -5.76 -9.82 -5.45
CA LEU A 29 -5.73 -10.21 -4.05
C LEU A 29 -7.10 -10.07 -3.36
N GLU A 30 -7.87 -9.03 -3.67
CA GLU A 30 -9.24 -8.89 -3.16
C GLU A 30 -10.16 -9.98 -3.72
N ASN A 31 -10.04 -10.33 -5.00
CA ASN A 31 -10.80 -11.44 -5.57
C ASN A 31 -10.48 -12.78 -4.87
N LEU A 32 -9.21 -13.03 -4.55
CA LEU A 32 -8.80 -14.23 -3.80
C LEU A 32 -9.34 -14.22 -2.37
N LYS A 33 -9.38 -13.06 -1.70
CA LYS A 33 -9.97 -12.91 -0.36
C LYS A 33 -11.48 -13.11 -0.35
N ASP A 34 -12.18 -12.69 -1.40
CA ASP A 34 -13.63 -12.91 -1.48
C ASP A 34 -13.97 -14.39 -1.72
N LEU A 35 -13.09 -15.13 -2.41
CA LEU A 35 -13.20 -16.60 -2.53
C LEU A 35 -12.93 -17.33 -1.21
N ASP A 36 -12.02 -16.82 -0.36
CA ASP A 36 -11.81 -17.33 1.00
C ASP A 36 -13.06 -17.11 1.87
N LYS A 37 -13.65 -15.91 1.82
CA LYS A 37 -14.86 -15.56 2.60
C LYS A 37 -16.11 -16.33 2.18
N SER A 38 -16.21 -16.77 0.92
CA SER A 38 -17.39 -17.50 0.45
C SER A 38 -17.54 -18.89 1.08
N ASN A 39 -16.49 -19.39 1.78
CA ASN A 39 -16.42 -20.74 2.38
C ASN A 39 -16.72 -21.88 1.38
N GLU A 40 -16.67 -21.60 0.07
CA GLU A 40 -16.92 -22.60 -0.97
C GLU A 40 -15.71 -23.55 -1.16
N TYR A 41 -14.55 -23.18 -0.62
CA TYR A 41 -13.29 -23.89 -0.81
C TYR A 41 -12.47 -23.93 0.48
N ASP A 42 -12.09 -25.12 0.92
CA ASP A 42 -11.19 -25.33 2.07
C ASP A 42 -9.74 -25.23 1.60
N TYR A 43 -9.25 -23.99 1.49
CA TYR A 43 -7.85 -23.73 1.13
C TYR A 43 -6.93 -23.96 2.35
N ASN A 44 -5.72 -24.45 2.10
CA ASN A 44 -4.71 -24.63 3.14
C ASN A 44 -4.45 -23.31 3.88
N TYR A 45 -4.46 -23.35 5.21
CA TYR A 45 -4.11 -22.25 6.10
C TYR A 45 -2.85 -21.48 5.68
N ASP A 46 -1.79 -22.18 5.27
CA ASP A 46 -0.55 -21.55 4.83
C ASP A 46 -0.76 -20.67 3.58
N LEU A 47 -1.62 -21.11 2.67
CA LEU A 47 -1.97 -20.39 1.45
C LEU A 47 -2.75 -19.11 1.78
N ILE A 48 -3.71 -19.22 2.68
CA ILE A 48 -4.52 -18.10 3.14
C ILE A 48 -3.67 -17.09 3.90
N HIS A 49 -2.80 -17.55 4.80
CA HIS A 49 -1.86 -16.68 5.49
C HIS A 49 -0.94 -15.93 4.51
N GLN A 50 -0.42 -16.61 3.48
CA GLN A 50 0.35 -15.95 2.42
C GLN A 50 -0.46 -14.91 1.64
N LEU A 51 -1.73 -15.17 1.34
CA LEU A 51 -2.63 -14.22 0.70
C LEU A 51 -2.76 -12.93 1.53
N TYR A 52 -3.10 -13.04 2.82
CA TYR A 52 -3.29 -11.87 3.67
C TYR A 52 -1.98 -11.09 3.91
N GLN A 53 -0.85 -11.79 4.03
CA GLN A 53 0.46 -11.13 4.08
C GLN A 53 0.76 -10.36 2.79
N LEU A 54 0.49 -10.98 1.63
CA LEU A 54 0.75 -10.36 0.35
C LEU A 54 -0.16 -9.15 0.11
N ASP A 55 -1.46 -9.25 0.45
CA ASP A 55 -2.41 -8.13 0.42
C ASP A 55 -1.92 -6.95 1.26
N SER A 56 -1.52 -7.20 2.52
CA SER A 56 -1.00 -6.15 3.40
C SER A 56 0.26 -5.50 2.82
N ASN A 57 1.19 -6.30 2.28
CA ASN A 57 2.43 -5.78 1.69
C ASN A 57 2.14 -4.97 0.41
N CYS A 58 1.23 -5.45 -0.43
CA CYS A 58 0.86 -4.78 -1.67
C CYS A 58 0.23 -3.42 -1.39
N LYS A 59 -0.69 -3.34 -0.43
CA LYS A 59 -1.31 -2.07 -0.02
C LYS A 59 -0.32 -1.10 0.58
N SER A 60 0.58 -1.57 1.46
CA SER A 60 1.65 -0.73 2.02
C SER A 60 2.55 -0.18 0.91
N ALA A 61 2.97 -1.02 -0.05
CA ALA A 61 3.79 -0.57 -1.18
C ALA A 61 3.06 0.45 -2.07
N TYR A 62 1.77 0.21 -2.37
CA TYR A 62 0.94 1.15 -3.10
C TYR A 62 0.83 2.51 -2.39
N HIS A 63 0.51 2.51 -1.09
CA HIS A 63 0.41 3.75 -0.30
C HIS A 63 1.75 4.51 -0.30
N GLN A 64 2.85 3.79 -0.08
CA GLN A 64 4.19 4.37 -0.08
C GLN A 64 4.55 5.00 -1.43
N GLN A 65 4.18 4.36 -2.55
CA GLN A 65 4.37 4.92 -3.89
C GLN A 65 3.61 6.25 -4.04
N ARG A 66 2.32 6.29 -3.70
CA ARG A 66 1.51 7.53 -3.81
C ARG A 66 2.03 8.64 -2.91
N ILE A 67 2.37 8.32 -1.66
CA ILE A 67 2.95 9.27 -0.70
C ILE A 67 4.25 9.88 -1.26
N LEU A 68 5.16 9.04 -1.78
CA LEU A 68 6.42 9.52 -2.36
C LEU A 68 6.19 10.42 -3.55
N GLU A 69 5.28 10.08 -4.47
CA GLU A 69 4.95 10.90 -5.63
C GLU A 69 4.47 12.30 -5.21
N ILE A 70 3.54 12.35 -4.25
CA ILE A 70 2.98 13.61 -3.74
C ILE A 70 4.06 14.45 -3.06
N ILE A 71 4.83 13.85 -2.14
CA ILE A 71 5.85 14.60 -1.40
C ILE A 71 6.96 15.10 -2.33
N LYS A 72 7.40 14.29 -3.31
CA LYS A 72 8.37 14.73 -4.33
C LYS A 72 7.88 15.95 -5.09
N ASN A 73 6.60 16.01 -5.43
CA ASN A 73 6.04 17.16 -6.14
C ASN A 73 5.94 18.41 -5.26
N ILE A 74 5.59 18.24 -3.98
CA ILE A 74 5.35 19.36 -3.05
C ILE A 74 6.66 19.95 -2.52
N SER A 75 7.63 19.10 -2.21
CA SER A 75 8.94 19.51 -1.67
C SER A 75 9.73 20.44 -2.60
N ILE A 76 9.37 20.52 -3.87
CA ILE A 76 9.92 21.51 -4.82
C ILE A 76 9.59 22.94 -4.39
N ASN A 77 8.42 23.17 -3.79
CA ASN A 77 7.89 24.52 -3.53
C ASN A 77 7.56 24.80 -2.06
N LYS A 78 7.51 23.77 -1.22
CA LYS A 78 7.28 23.89 0.22
C LYS A 78 8.44 23.25 0.98
N SER A 79 8.72 23.76 2.17
CA SER A 79 9.66 23.16 3.13
C SER A 79 8.98 22.18 4.10
N SER A 80 7.64 22.19 4.15
CA SER A 80 6.87 21.28 5.01
C SER A 80 5.44 21.06 4.54
N ILE A 81 4.79 20.04 5.09
CA ILE A 81 3.36 19.74 4.94
C ILE A 81 2.82 19.10 6.22
N SER A 82 1.55 19.32 6.57
CA SER A 82 0.90 18.52 7.63
C SER A 82 0.48 17.13 7.13
N LEU A 83 0.31 16.16 8.04
CA LEU A 83 -0.27 14.87 7.67
C LEU A 83 -1.73 15.01 7.20
N ASP A 84 -2.50 15.94 7.79
CA ASP A 84 -3.87 16.25 7.33
C ASP A 84 -3.90 16.82 5.89
N GLU A 85 -2.95 17.71 5.55
CA GLU A 85 -2.82 18.20 4.17
C GLU A 85 -2.40 17.06 3.22
N LEU A 86 -1.51 16.17 3.64
CA LEU A 86 -1.11 15.02 2.86
C LEU A 86 -2.28 14.04 2.62
N ASP A 87 -3.09 13.74 3.64
CA ASP A 87 -4.28 12.89 3.51
C ASP A 87 -5.28 13.48 2.52
N LYS A 88 -5.56 14.79 2.61
CA LYS A 88 -6.43 15.48 1.64
C LYS A 88 -5.93 15.33 0.21
N LEU A 89 -4.62 15.50 0.00
CA LEU A 89 -4.03 15.36 -1.33
C LEU A 89 -4.10 13.93 -1.88
N LEU A 90 -3.93 12.92 -1.03
CA LEU A 90 -4.09 11.51 -1.39
C LEU A 90 -5.55 11.18 -1.77
N ARG A 91 -6.52 11.73 -1.04
CA ARG A 91 -7.94 11.59 -1.37
C ARG A 91 -8.29 12.28 -2.69
N ASP A 92 -7.81 13.51 -2.89
CA ASP A 92 -8.18 14.32 -4.04
C ASP A 92 -7.54 13.82 -5.35
N MET A 93 -6.31 13.33 -5.30
CA MET A 93 -5.62 12.86 -6.51
C MET A 93 -5.97 11.42 -6.86
N ASP A 94 -6.14 10.54 -5.87
CA ASP A 94 -6.19 9.09 -6.09
C ASP A 94 -7.39 8.39 -5.50
N ASN A 95 -8.32 9.15 -4.91
CA ASN A 95 -9.40 8.60 -4.10
C ASN A 95 -8.86 7.63 -3.03
N LEU A 96 -7.61 7.83 -2.59
CA LEU A 96 -6.94 6.95 -1.65
C LEU A 96 -7.31 7.38 -0.23
N ASN A 97 -8.26 6.65 0.34
CA ASN A 97 -8.71 6.86 1.71
C ASN A 97 -7.92 5.95 2.66
N ILE A 98 -6.87 6.50 3.26
CA ILE A 98 -6.10 5.84 4.31
C ILE A 98 -6.42 6.48 5.66
N SER A 99 -6.39 5.68 6.73
CA SER A 99 -6.54 6.22 8.08
C SER A 99 -5.25 6.93 8.50
N GLU A 100 -5.37 7.93 9.38
CA GLU A 100 -4.25 8.76 9.84
C GLU A 100 -3.10 7.94 10.44
N ASP A 101 -3.44 6.88 11.20
CA ASP A 101 -2.47 5.96 11.80
C ASP A 101 -1.68 5.18 10.73
N ILE A 102 -2.35 4.76 9.65
CA ILE A 102 -1.70 4.09 8.53
C ILE A 102 -0.83 5.10 7.77
N LEU A 103 -1.34 6.30 7.47
CA LEU A 103 -0.57 7.34 6.77
C LEU A 103 0.74 7.65 7.50
N ARG A 104 0.65 7.94 8.80
CA ARG A 104 1.82 8.20 9.65
C ARG A 104 2.80 7.03 9.60
N ARG A 105 2.32 5.80 9.79
CA ARG A 105 3.15 4.59 9.75
C ARG A 105 3.87 4.44 8.40
N GLU A 106 3.18 4.64 7.28
CA GLU A 106 3.80 4.50 5.96
C GLU A 106 4.88 5.57 5.73
N VAL A 107 4.65 6.80 6.18
CA VAL A 107 5.67 7.87 6.13
C VAL A 107 6.87 7.52 7.00
N GLU A 108 6.66 7.06 8.23
CA GLU A 108 7.74 6.62 9.12
C GLU A 108 8.57 5.49 8.49
N LEU A 109 7.92 4.51 7.84
CA LEU A 109 8.61 3.44 7.12
C LEU A 109 9.46 3.96 5.96
N LEU A 110 8.96 4.95 5.21
CA LEU A 110 9.73 5.58 4.13
C LEU A 110 10.97 6.31 4.64
N ILE A 111 10.85 7.02 5.77
CA ILE A 111 11.98 7.70 6.43
C ILE A 111 13.00 6.66 6.93
N LEU A 112 12.54 5.63 7.65
CA LEU A 112 13.41 4.56 8.19
C LEU A 112 14.18 3.81 7.09
N ARG A 113 13.60 3.71 5.90
CA ARG A 113 14.23 3.08 4.72
C ARG A 113 15.10 4.04 3.91
N ASN A 114 15.25 5.30 4.33
CA ASN A 114 15.93 6.37 3.60
C ASN A 114 15.34 6.60 2.18
N LEU A 115 14.05 6.34 1.99
CA LEU A 115 13.34 6.60 0.74
C LEU A 115 12.71 7.99 0.70
N LEU A 116 12.54 8.60 1.87
CA LEU A 116 11.99 9.93 2.03
C LEU A 116 12.87 10.74 3.00
N ASP A 117 13.47 11.80 2.49
CA ASP A 117 14.34 12.69 3.28
C ASP A 117 13.49 13.78 3.97
N CYS A 118 12.90 13.40 5.10
CA CYS A 118 12.10 14.31 5.92
C CYS A 118 12.14 13.93 7.39
N LYS A 119 11.74 14.87 8.24
CA LYS A 119 11.57 14.67 9.68
C LYS A 119 10.12 14.91 10.07
N ILE A 120 9.61 14.07 10.97
CA ILE A 120 8.28 14.28 11.56
C ILE A 120 8.42 15.12 12.84
N GLU A 121 7.75 16.26 12.90
CA GLU A 121 7.66 17.13 14.07
C GLU A 121 6.18 17.40 14.43
N GLY A 122 5.66 16.65 15.41
CA GLY A 122 4.23 16.66 15.70
C GLY A 122 3.43 16.15 14.51
N ASP A 123 2.58 17.00 13.95
CA ASP A 123 1.77 16.72 12.76
C ASP A 123 2.44 17.17 11.44
N GLN A 124 3.63 17.75 11.51
CA GLN A 124 4.34 18.28 10.35
C GLN A 124 5.38 17.29 9.82
N LEU A 125 5.47 17.19 8.51
CA LEU A 125 6.59 16.62 7.77
C LEU A 125 7.46 17.78 7.30
N ILE A 126 8.69 17.86 7.82
CA ILE A 126 9.68 18.87 7.46
C ILE A 126 10.64 18.26 6.43
N PHE A 127 10.65 18.80 5.22
CA PHE A 127 11.51 18.31 4.14
C PHE A 127 12.94 18.84 4.34
N SER A 128 13.93 18.00 4.03
CA SER A 128 15.36 18.33 4.12
C SER A 128 15.94 18.71 2.76
#